data_AF-A0A8J7G8X8-F1
#
_entry.id   AF-A0A8J7G8X8-F1
#
_cell.length_a   1.000
_cell.length_b   1.000
_cell.length_c   1.000
_cell.angle_alpha   90.00
_cell.angle_beta   90.00
_cell.angle_gamma   90.00
#
_symmetry.space_group_name_H-M   'P 1'
#
loop_
_entity.id
_entity.type
_entity.pdbx_description
1 polymer ?
#
loop_
_entity_poly.entity_id
_entity_poly.type
_entity_poly.pdbx_seq_one_letter_code
_entity_poly.pdbx_strand_id
1 'polypeptide(L)'
;MTQLTERPPVTPAVSWWRRPWVAPLAVLTLAFLAFSLPPYLSLDPAQARLPLRAGFPAHYAVLLAHIGFGTVALVTCGLQVWPWFRQRHPAWHRRAGRVYVFAGVLPAGLTGIVVSIVSHTGYVGRIGNLTLCLVWLATTFRGYRTARLRRYADHRRWMVRSFALTTSIVANRVWIVALIIGLSPTVDSHYGGDINRMIPEAAQAAIWLSWVVNLVLAEWWLERTRVRRSVTGRDRTAPEPTPAATVSLTG
;
A
#
# COMPACT_ATOMS: atom_id res chain seq x y z
N MET A 1 -22.26 16.45 51.23
CA MET A 1 -22.62 16.24 49.81
C MET A 1 -21.34 15.99 49.02
N THR A 2 -21.00 14.72 48.80
CA THR A 2 -19.76 14.29 48.15
C THR A 2 -20.04 14.13 46.66
N GLN A 3 -19.46 15.00 45.83
CA GLN A 3 -19.58 14.93 44.36
C GLN A 3 -18.83 13.70 43.83
N LEU A 4 -19.58 12.68 43.39
CA LEU A 4 -19.06 11.52 42.68
C LEU A 4 -18.56 11.96 41.30
N THR A 5 -17.25 11.91 41.09
CA THR A 5 -16.63 12.18 39.79
C THR A 5 -16.94 11.01 38.86
N GLU A 6 -17.99 11.14 38.04
CA GLU A 6 -18.29 10.15 36.99
C GLU A 6 -17.11 10.05 36.02
N ARG A 7 -16.48 8.88 35.99
CA ARG A 7 -15.48 8.57 34.97
C ARG A 7 -16.18 8.48 33.61
N PRO A 8 -15.66 9.12 32.55
CA PRO A 8 -16.29 9.05 31.24
C PRO A 8 -16.35 7.59 30.76
N PRO A 9 -17.43 7.19 30.07
CA PRO A 9 -17.64 5.81 29.65
C PRO A 9 -16.49 5.35 28.74
N VAL A 10 -15.82 4.27 29.15
CA VAL A 10 -14.83 3.58 28.32
C VAL A 10 -15.57 3.01 27.12
N THR A 11 -15.43 3.67 25.96
CA THR A 11 -16.00 3.14 24.71
C THR A 11 -15.37 1.78 24.42
N PRO A 12 -16.17 0.71 24.23
CA PRO A 12 -15.62 -0.62 24.02
C PRO A 12 -14.76 -0.63 22.75
N ALA A 13 -13.53 -1.10 22.88
CA ALA A 13 -12.60 -1.23 21.77
C ALA A 13 -13.22 -2.14 20.71
N VAL A 14 -13.54 -1.58 19.55
CA VAL A 14 -14.19 -2.32 18.45
C VAL A 14 -13.35 -3.54 18.09
N SER A 15 -13.91 -4.74 18.24
CA SER A 15 -13.21 -6.01 18.01
C SER A 15 -12.65 -6.08 16.59
N TRP A 16 -11.39 -6.50 16.45
CA TRP A 16 -10.66 -6.55 15.19
C TRP A 16 -11.37 -7.34 14.06
N TRP A 17 -12.18 -8.34 14.40
CA TRP A 17 -13.04 -9.11 13.48
C TRP A 17 -14.13 -8.29 12.77
N ARG A 18 -14.54 -7.13 13.31
CA ARG A 18 -15.58 -6.27 12.72
C ARG A 18 -15.07 -5.38 11.57
N ARG A 19 -13.82 -5.58 11.13
CA ARG A 19 -13.24 -4.91 9.96
C ARG A 19 -12.77 -5.96 8.96
N PRO A 20 -13.67 -6.47 8.11
CA PRO A 20 -13.46 -7.66 7.30
C PRO A 20 -12.42 -7.51 6.20
N TRP A 21 -11.80 -6.33 6.00
CA TRP A 21 -10.81 -6.11 4.94
C TRP A 21 -9.37 -6.43 5.36
N VAL A 22 -9.06 -6.48 6.66
CA VAL A 22 -7.69 -6.78 7.14
C VAL A 22 -7.36 -8.26 6.93
N ALA A 23 -8.33 -9.16 7.14
CA ALA A 23 -8.14 -10.60 6.97
C ALA A 23 -7.88 -11.00 5.51
N PRO A 24 -8.67 -10.56 4.50
CA PRO A 24 -8.36 -10.78 3.09
C PRO A 24 -7.01 -10.23 2.68
N LEU A 25 -6.65 -9.02 3.13
CA LEU A 25 -5.33 -8.44 2.84
C LEU A 25 -4.20 -9.29 3.42
N ALA A 26 -4.35 -9.75 4.66
CA ALA A 26 -3.38 -10.62 5.31
C ALA A 26 -3.28 -11.97 4.60
N VAL A 27 -4.41 -12.60 4.25
CA VAL A 27 -4.45 -13.86 3.49
C VAL A 27 -3.79 -13.69 2.13
N LEU A 28 -4.12 -12.64 1.38
CA LEU A 28 -3.50 -12.35 0.08
C LEU A 28 -2.00 -12.10 0.20
N THR A 29 -1.58 -11.39 1.24
CA THR A 29 -0.16 -11.16 1.53
C THR A 29 0.55 -12.47 1.83
N LEU A 30 0.00 -13.30 2.72
CA LEU A 30 0.58 -14.59 3.08
C LEU A 30 0.60 -15.55 1.88
N ALA A 31 -0.47 -15.60 1.09
CA ALA A 31 -0.51 -16.39 -0.14
C ALA A 31 0.54 -15.91 -1.15
N PHE A 32 0.69 -14.60 -1.34
CA PHE A 32 1.73 -14.03 -2.19
C PHE A 32 3.14 -14.41 -1.71
N LEU A 33 3.39 -14.32 -0.40
CA LEU A 33 4.67 -14.68 0.21
C LEU A 33 4.95 -16.19 0.07
N ALA A 34 3.98 -17.04 0.40
CA ALA A 34 4.07 -18.49 0.26
C ALA A 34 4.30 -18.90 -1.20
N PHE A 35 3.69 -18.20 -2.15
CA PHE A 35 3.94 -18.44 -3.57
C PHE A 35 5.31 -17.90 -3.99
N SER A 36 5.71 -16.69 -3.58
CA SER A 36 6.85 -15.97 -4.20
C SER A 36 8.21 -16.23 -3.56
N LEU A 37 8.28 -16.54 -2.27
CA LEU A 37 9.53 -16.73 -1.53
C LEU A 37 10.25 -18.06 -1.76
N PRO A 38 9.58 -19.23 -1.87
CA PRO A 38 10.27 -20.53 -1.82
C PRO A 38 11.49 -20.68 -2.75
N PRO A 39 11.44 -20.22 -4.03
CA PRO A 39 12.59 -20.37 -4.94
C PRO A 39 13.81 -19.53 -4.55
N TYR A 40 13.64 -18.51 -3.70
CA TYR A 40 14.72 -17.63 -3.25
C TYR A 40 15.27 -18.05 -1.88
N LEU A 41 14.62 -19.00 -1.20
CA LEU A 41 15.11 -19.55 0.07
C LEU A 41 16.24 -20.56 -0.14
N SER A 42 16.31 -21.20 -1.31
CA SER A 42 17.40 -22.11 -1.68
C SER A 42 18.72 -21.38 -1.96
N LEU A 43 18.67 -20.05 -2.14
CA LEU A 43 19.81 -19.22 -2.55
C LEU A 43 20.49 -19.70 -3.85
N ASP A 44 19.78 -20.51 -4.63
CA ASP A 44 20.23 -21.03 -5.93
C ASP A 44 19.75 -20.09 -7.06
N PRO A 45 20.68 -19.46 -7.81
CA PRO A 45 20.35 -18.67 -8.98
C PRO A 45 19.56 -19.43 -10.05
N ALA A 46 19.72 -20.76 -10.15
CA ALA A 46 19.00 -21.58 -11.14
C ALA A 46 17.50 -21.70 -10.82
N GLN A 47 17.09 -21.49 -9.57
CA GLN A 47 15.69 -21.50 -9.13
C GLN A 47 15.04 -20.11 -9.25
N ALA A 48 15.78 -19.08 -9.68
CA ALA A 48 15.24 -17.73 -9.79
C ALA A 48 14.10 -17.67 -10.82
N ARG A 49 12.95 -17.14 -10.41
CA ARG A 49 11.80 -16.94 -11.32
C ARG A 49 11.99 -15.79 -12.31
N LEU A 50 12.99 -14.95 -12.07
CA LEU A 50 13.30 -13.81 -12.91
C LEU A 50 14.60 -14.08 -13.64
N PRO A 51 14.65 -13.84 -14.96
CA PRO A 51 15.86 -14.04 -15.74
C PRO A 51 16.98 -13.12 -15.22
N LEU A 52 18.14 -13.73 -14.98
CA LEU A 52 19.34 -13.03 -14.55
C LEU A 52 20.12 -12.51 -15.75
N ARG A 53 20.74 -11.35 -15.57
CA ARG A 53 21.50 -10.68 -16.63
C ARG A 53 22.95 -11.14 -16.56
N ALA A 54 23.40 -11.89 -17.56
CA ALA A 54 24.73 -12.50 -17.59
C ALA A 54 25.88 -11.48 -17.36
N GLY A 55 25.74 -10.25 -17.85
CA GLY A 55 26.74 -9.18 -17.69
C GLY A 55 26.74 -8.47 -16.31
N PHE A 56 25.91 -8.88 -15.36
CA PHE A 56 25.85 -8.27 -14.03
C PHE A 56 25.87 -9.36 -12.94
N PRO A 57 27.05 -9.81 -12.48
CA PRO A 57 27.17 -10.89 -11.50
C PRO A 57 26.45 -10.62 -10.18
N ALA A 58 26.35 -9.35 -9.78
CA ALA A 58 25.65 -8.93 -8.57
C ALA A 58 24.10 -8.94 -8.72
N HIS A 59 23.54 -9.22 -9.91
CA HIS A 59 22.09 -9.17 -10.13
C HIS A 59 21.34 -10.05 -9.13
N TYR A 60 21.79 -11.30 -8.93
CA TYR A 60 21.11 -12.23 -8.03
C TYR A 60 21.14 -11.74 -6.58
N ALA A 61 22.28 -11.26 -6.09
CA ALA A 61 22.41 -10.72 -4.74
C ALA A 61 21.52 -9.48 -4.51
N VAL A 62 21.49 -8.57 -5.49
CA VAL A 62 20.63 -7.37 -5.45
C VAL A 62 19.15 -7.76 -5.49
N LEU A 63 18.78 -8.77 -6.30
CA LEU A 63 17.43 -9.29 -6.36
C LEU A 63 17.01 -9.94 -5.04
N LEU A 64 17.87 -10.76 -4.43
CA LEU A 64 17.63 -11.34 -3.11
C LEU A 64 17.45 -10.26 -2.04
N ALA A 65 18.30 -9.24 -2.05
CA ALA A 65 18.16 -8.09 -1.15
C ALA A 65 16.80 -7.40 -1.35
N HIS A 66 16.41 -7.11 -2.59
CA HIS A 66 15.11 -6.52 -2.90
C HIS A 66 13.93 -7.35 -2.38
N ILE A 67 13.95 -8.67 -2.61
CA ILE A 67 12.89 -9.59 -2.18
C ILE A 67 12.83 -9.69 -0.64
N GLY A 68 13.99 -9.82 0.01
CA GLY A 68 14.09 -9.92 1.47
C GLY A 68 13.56 -8.65 2.15
N PHE A 69 14.07 -7.49 1.76
CA PHE A 69 13.62 -6.21 2.31
C PHE A 69 12.17 -5.88 1.90
N GLY A 70 11.75 -6.26 0.69
CA GLY A 70 10.37 -6.14 0.24
C GLY A 70 9.40 -6.96 1.08
N THR A 71 9.81 -8.17 1.50
CA THR A 71 9.05 -9.02 2.42
C THR A 71 8.89 -8.35 3.78
N VAL A 72 9.97 -7.80 4.33
CA VAL A 72 9.92 -7.02 5.59
C VAL A 72 8.96 -5.84 5.46
N ALA A 73 9.03 -5.11 4.34
CA ALA A 73 8.12 -3.99 4.07
C ALA A 73 6.66 -4.46 4.03
N LEU A 74 6.35 -5.54 3.30
CA LEU A 74 4.98 -6.02 3.13
C LEU A 74 4.38 -6.55 4.44
N VAL A 75 5.13 -7.31 5.23
CA VAL A 75 4.70 -7.83 6.54
C VAL A 75 4.46 -6.70 7.52
N THR A 76 5.43 -5.79 7.66
CA THR A 76 5.29 -4.66 8.59
C THR A 76 4.17 -3.70 8.16
N CYS A 77 3.96 -3.53 6.84
CA CYS A 77 2.86 -2.75 6.27
C CYS A 77 1.49 -3.30 6.70
N GLY A 78 1.29 -4.62 6.64
CA GLY A 78 0.08 -5.29 7.15
C GLY A 78 -0.17 -5.00 8.63
N LEU A 79 0.87 -5.06 9.46
CA LEU A 79 0.79 -4.72 10.88
C LEU A 79 0.45 -3.24 11.10
N GLN A 80 0.98 -2.32 10.27
CA GLN A 80 0.71 -0.88 10.38
C GLN A 80 -0.76 -0.53 10.12
N VAL A 81 -1.42 -1.24 9.20
CA VAL A 81 -2.83 -0.97 8.88
C VAL A 81 -3.82 -1.65 9.81
N TRP A 82 -3.40 -2.67 10.56
CA TRP A 82 -4.22 -3.38 11.52
C TRP A 82 -4.72 -2.44 12.64
N PRO A 83 -6.04 -2.12 12.71
CA PRO A 83 -6.55 -1.12 13.64
C PRO A 83 -6.34 -1.48 15.12
N TRP A 84 -6.45 -2.76 15.45
CA TRP A 84 -6.27 -3.26 16.82
C TRP A 84 -4.81 -3.10 17.29
N PHE A 85 -3.84 -3.52 16.46
CA PHE A 85 -2.41 -3.37 16.79
C PHE A 85 -2.05 -1.90 17.02
N ARG A 86 -2.55 -1.01 16.16
CA ARG A 86 -2.33 0.44 16.28
C ARG A 86 -2.94 1.05 17.55
N GLN A 87 -4.09 0.56 18.00
CA GLN A 87 -4.78 1.10 19.19
C GLN A 87 -4.26 0.49 20.49
N ARG A 88 -3.99 -0.81 20.52
CA ARG A 88 -3.59 -1.56 21.71
C ARG A 88 -2.09 -1.44 22.01
N HIS A 89 -1.25 -1.32 20.97
CA HIS A 89 0.21 -1.34 21.10
C HIS A 89 0.91 -0.18 20.35
N PRO A 90 0.66 1.09 20.74
CA PRO A 90 1.18 2.26 20.03
C PRO A 90 2.72 2.36 20.02
N ALA A 91 3.40 1.88 21.06
CA ALA A 91 4.86 1.82 21.08
C ALA A 91 5.42 0.83 20.04
N TRP A 92 4.81 -0.35 19.92
CA TRP A 92 5.17 -1.35 18.91
C TRP A 92 4.81 -0.89 17.51
N HIS A 93 3.68 -0.21 17.33
CA HIS A 93 3.32 0.44 16.06
C HIS A 93 4.42 1.39 15.59
N ARG A 94 4.97 2.24 16.48
CA ARG A 94 6.09 3.13 16.13
C ARG A 94 7.37 2.39 15.78
N ARG A 95 7.73 1.32 16.51
CA ARG A 95 8.91 0.49 16.20
C ARG A 95 8.75 -0.20 14.85
N ALA A 96 7.62 -0.87 14.63
CA ALA A 96 7.30 -1.51 13.36
C ALA A 96 7.27 -0.50 12.20
N GLY A 97 6.84 0.73 12.43
CA GLY A 97 6.88 1.79 11.42
C GLY A 97 8.31 2.22 11.06
N ARG A 98 9.24 2.21 12.02
CA ARG A 98 10.67 2.45 11.73
C ARG A 98 11.28 1.28 10.97
N VAL A 99 10.95 0.04 11.35
CA VAL A 99 11.37 -1.17 10.61
C VAL A 99 10.85 -1.11 9.17
N TYR A 100 9.57 -0.78 8.99
CA TYR A 100 8.98 -0.58 7.66
C TYR A 100 9.79 0.40 6.81
N VAL A 101 10.16 1.57 7.34
CA VAL A 101 10.90 2.59 6.58
C VAL A 101 12.35 2.16 6.33
N PHE A 102 13.10 1.82 7.39
CA PHE A 102 14.56 1.69 7.31
C PHE A 102 15.05 0.27 6.95
N ALA A 103 14.31 -0.76 7.36
CA ALA A 103 14.65 -2.15 7.07
C ALA A 103 13.73 -2.77 6.00
N GLY A 104 12.71 -2.04 5.55
CA GLY A 104 11.81 -2.46 4.48
C GLY A 104 11.97 -1.60 3.23
N VAL A 105 11.22 -0.50 3.18
CA VAL A 105 11.05 0.32 1.99
C VAL A 105 12.35 0.93 1.48
N LEU A 106 13.19 1.49 2.36
CA LEU A 106 14.42 2.15 1.94
C LEU A 106 15.37 1.18 1.19
N PRO A 107 15.83 0.07 1.81
CA PRO A 107 16.71 -0.85 1.11
C PRO A 107 16.02 -1.60 -0.03
N ALA A 108 14.73 -1.95 0.10
CA ALA A 108 13.97 -2.58 -0.98
C ALA A 108 13.81 -1.65 -2.20
N GLY A 109 13.50 -0.37 -1.99
CA GLY A 109 13.35 0.60 -3.07
C GLY A 109 14.66 0.89 -3.78
N LEU A 110 15.77 1.01 -3.05
CA LEU A 110 17.10 1.24 -3.64
C LEU A 110 17.58 0.04 -4.47
N THR A 111 17.47 -1.16 -3.92
CA THR A 111 17.77 -2.39 -4.67
C THR A 111 16.79 -2.60 -5.83
N GLY A 112 15.53 -2.23 -5.64
CA GLY A 112 14.48 -2.27 -6.66
C GLY A 112 14.76 -1.36 -7.86
N ILE A 113 15.35 -0.18 -7.65
CA ILE A 113 15.83 0.70 -8.74
C ILE A 113 16.84 -0.04 -9.59
N VAL A 114 17.84 -0.68 -8.97
CA VAL A 114 18.88 -1.44 -9.69
C VAL A 114 18.25 -2.60 -10.45
N VAL A 115 17.41 -3.41 -9.79
CA VAL A 115 16.67 -4.53 -10.43
C VAL A 115 15.85 -4.03 -11.61
N SER A 116 15.19 -2.87 -11.50
CA SER A 116 14.39 -2.27 -12.57
C SER A 116 15.22 -1.87 -13.78
N ILE A 117 16.46 -1.44 -13.59
CA ILE A 117 17.35 -1.06 -14.70
C ILE A 117 17.87 -2.31 -15.44
N VAL A 118 18.16 -3.38 -14.70
CA VAL A 118 18.74 -4.60 -15.27
C VAL A 118 17.71 -5.66 -15.69
N SER A 119 16.42 -5.48 -15.37
CA SER A 119 15.35 -6.46 -15.64
C SER A 119 15.12 -6.70 -17.14
N HIS A 120 14.51 -7.84 -17.48
CA HIS A 120 14.13 -8.18 -18.86
C HIS A 120 12.67 -7.80 -19.21
N THR A 121 12.04 -6.91 -18.45
CA THR A 121 10.61 -6.55 -18.61
C THR A 121 10.30 -5.61 -19.78
N GLY A 122 11.23 -5.41 -20.72
CA GLY A 122 11.13 -4.39 -21.78
C GLY A 122 11.28 -2.95 -21.25
N TYR A 123 11.51 -1.99 -22.15
CA TYR A 123 11.74 -0.58 -21.77
C TYR A 123 10.57 0.02 -20.98
N VAL A 124 9.33 -0.23 -21.41
CA VAL A 124 8.13 0.29 -20.74
C VAL A 124 7.98 -0.29 -19.33
N GLY A 125 8.26 -1.59 -19.16
CA GLY A 125 8.24 -2.24 -17.85
C GLY A 125 9.36 -1.76 -16.93
N ARG A 126 10.56 -1.49 -17.46
CA ARG A 126 11.67 -0.92 -16.69
C ARG A 126 11.32 0.47 -16.16
N ILE A 127 10.81 1.35 -17.02
CA ILE A 127 10.38 2.70 -16.63
C ILE A 127 9.24 2.65 -15.61
N GLY A 128 8.28 1.74 -15.79
CA GLY A 128 7.18 1.54 -14.85
C GLY A 128 7.66 1.13 -13.45
N ASN A 129 8.53 0.13 -13.35
CA ASN A 129 9.09 -0.30 -12.06
C ASN A 129 10.02 0.75 -11.43
N LEU A 130 10.82 1.44 -12.24
CA LEU A 130 11.69 2.51 -11.75
C LEU A 130 10.86 3.66 -11.17
N THR A 131 9.84 4.10 -11.90
CA THR A 131 8.90 5.14 -11.45
C THR A 131 8.21 4.72 -10.15
N LEU A 132 7.71 3.47 -10.09
CA LEU A 132 7.14 2.90 -8.87
C LEU A 132 8.12 2.99 -7.70
N CYS A 133 9.37 2.54 -7.86
CA CYS A 133 10.37 2.59 -6.78
C CYS A 133 10.62 4.02 -6.29
N LEU A 134 10.77 4.97 -7.21
CA LEU A 134 11.02 6.38 -6.87
C LEU A 134 9.83 7.01 -6.13
N VAL A 135 8.61 6.80 -6.64
CA VAL A 135 7.38 7.31 -6.01
C VAL A 135 7.16 6.65 -4.64
N TRP A 136 7.46 5.35 -4.51
CA TRP A 136 7.34 4.61 -3.26
C TRP A 136 8.32 5.11 -2.19
N LEU A 137 9.58 5.34 -2.56
CA LEU A 137 10.58 5.96 -1.70
C LEU A 137 10.17 7.38 -1.29
N ALA A 138 9.75 8.21 -2.26
CA ALA A 138 9.37 9.60 -2.01
C ALA A 138 8.15 9.72 -1.07
N THR A 139 7.11 8.93 -1.30
CA THR A 139 5.90 8.92 -0.45
C THR A 139 6.21 8.43 0.97
N THR A 140 7.04 7.39 1.10
CA THR A 140 7.45 6.84 2.39
C THR A 140 8.32 7.83 3.17
N PHE A 141 9.29 8.47 2.50
CA PHE A 141 10.13 9.49 3.10
C PHE A 141 9.30 10.69 3.59
N ARG A 142 8.35 11.19 2.78
CA ARG A 142 7.42 12.27 3.19
C ARG A 142 6.55 11.84 4.36
N GLY A 143 6.08 10.59 4.39
CA GLY A 143 5.35 10.01 5.51
C GLY A 143 6.17 9.96 6.79
N TYR A 144 7.43 9.54 6.71
CA TYR A 144 8.33 9.52 7.85
C TYR A 144 8.68 10.94 8.35
N ARG A 145 9.01 11.86 7.44
CA ARG A 145 9.33 13.25 7.77
C ARG A 145 8.17 13.94 8.49
N THR A 146 6.95 13.81 7.97
CA THR A 146 5.75 14.40 8.61
C THR A 146 5.45 13.78 9.97
N ALA A 147 5.75 12.49 10.19
CA ALA A 147 5.68 11.87 11.52
C ALA A 147 6.68 12.50 12.50
N ARG A 148 7.92 12.74 12.06
CA ARG A 148 8.98 13.38 12.87
C ARG A 148 8.63 14.81 13.24
N LEU A 149 7.98 15.53 12.33
CA LEU A 149 7.44 16.87 12.56
C LEU A 149 6.13 16.88 13.38
N ARG A 150 5.69 15.72 13.91
CA ARG A 150 4.42 15.55 14.66
C ARG A 150 3.16 15.97 13.88
N ARG A 151 3.26 16.07 12.54
CA ARG A 151 2.14 16.35 11.62
C ARG A 151 1.41 15.06 11.28
N TYR A 152 0.70 14.49 12.25
CA TYR A 152 0.10 13.15 12.12
C TYR A 152 -1.01 13.04 11.07
N ALA A 153 -1.71 14.13 10.77
CA ALA A 153 -2.71 14.17 9.70
C ALA A 153 -2.04 13.95 8.33
N ASP A 154 -0.96 14.67 8.06
CA ASP A 154 -0.20 14.53 6.81
C ASP A 154 0.55 13.20 6.74
N HIS A 155 1.12 12.75 7.86
CA HIS A 155 1.73 11.43 7.96
C HIS A 155 0.77 10.34 7.49
N ARG A 156 -0.49 10.35 7.98
CA ARG A 156 -1.49 9.36 7.55
C ARG A 156 -1.75 9.42 6.04
N ARG A 157 -1.82 10.62 5.45
CA ARG A 157 -2.03 10.79 4.00
C ARG A 157 -0.87 10.20 3.18
N TRP A 158 0.36 10.45 3.58
CA TRP A 158 1.54 9.89 2.91
C TRP A 158 1.67 8.38 3.11
N MET A 159 1.37 7.88 4.32
CA MET A 159 1.43 6.45 4.60
C MET A 159 0.36 5.65 3.87
N VAL A 160 -0.79 6.23 3.55
CA VAL A 160 -1.82 5.58 2.73
C VAL A 160 -1.36 5.39 1.28
N ARG A 161 -0.66 6.38 0.71
CA ARG A 161 -0.04 6.26 -0.62
C ARG A 161 1.07 5.21 -0.61
N SER A 162 1.95 5.29 0.39
CA SER A 162 3.05 4.33 0.59
C SER A 162 2.52 2.89 0.78
N PHE A 163 1.43 2.71 1.53
CA PHE A 163 0.70 1.45 1.66
C PHE A 163 0.23 0.92 0.30
N ALA A 164 -0.47 1.76 -0.48
CA ALA A 164 -1.00 1.38 -1.78
C ALA A 164 0.09 0.97 -2.78
N LEU A 165 1.25 1.63 -2.73
CA LEU A 165 2.42 1.28 -3.52
C LEU A 165 3.07 -0.02 -3.04
N THR A 166 3.10 -0.27 -1.74
CA THR A 166 3.65 -1.53 -1.17
C THR A 166 2.81 -2.73 -1.60
N THR A 167 1.49 -2.59 -1.59
CA THR A 167 0.56 -3.68 -1.98
C THR A 167 0.42 -3.81 -3.49
N SER A 168 0.99 -2.91 -4.28
CA SER A 168 0.97 -2.98 -5.75
C SER A 168 1.63 -4.25 -6.28
N ILE A 169 2.63 -4.80 -5.60
CA ILE A 169 3.27 -6.05 -6.02
C ILE A 169 2.31 -7.26 -5.95
N VAL A 170 1.38 -7.24 -5.00
CA VAL A 170 0.32 -8.25 -4.88
C VAL A 170 -0.72 -8.02 -5.98
N ALA A 171 -1.13 -6.77 -6.20
CA ALA A 171 -2.04 -6.39 -7.27
C ALA A 171 -1.48 -6.74 -8.66
N ASN A 172 -0.17 -6.61 -8.87
CA ASN A 172 0.51 -6.96 -10.11
C ASN A 172 0.32 -8.44 -10.49
N ARG A 173 0.27 -9.35 -9.51
CA ARG A 173 -0.02 -10.77 -9.75
C ARG A 173 -1.47 -11.00 -10.20
N VAL A 174 -2.40 -10.21 -9.69
CA VAL A 174 -3.80 -10.26 -10.12
C VAL A 174 -3.93 -9.70 -11.54
N TRP A 175 -3.32 -8.54 -11.80
CA TRP A 175 -3.38 -7.88 -13.10
C TRP A 175 -2.73 -8.70 -14.21
N ILE A 176 -1.58 -9.33 -13.99
CA ILE A 176 -0.93 -10.14 -15.02
C ILE A 176 -1.79 -11.34 -15.41
N VAL A 177 -2.42 -12.03 -14.44
CA VAL A 177 -3.33 -13.15 -14.71
C VAL A 177 -4.59 -12.67 -15.43
N ALA A 178 -5.19 -11.58 -14.96
CA ALA A 178 -6.38 -11.00 -15.57
C ALA A 178 -6.12 -10.56 -17.03
N LEU A 179 -4.97 -9.95 -17.31
CA LEU A 179 -4.58 -9.55 -18.67
C LEU A 179 -4.29 -10.75 -19.57
N ILE A 180 -3.63 -11.80 -19.06
CA ILE A 180 -3.41 -13.01 -19.84
C ILE A 180 -4.74 -13.65 -20.23
N ILE A 181 -5.69 -13.77 -19.29
CA ILE A 181 -7.03 -14.34 -19.57
C ILE A 181 -7.83 -13.42 -20.51
N GLY A 182 -7.74 -12.09 -20.32
CA GLY A 182 -8.48 -11.13 -21.14
C GLY A 182 -7.95 -10.99 -22.57
N LEU A 183 -6.65 -11.18 -22.77
CA LEU A 183 -5.99 -11.10 -24.07
C LEU A 183 -5.89 -12.47 -24.78
N SER A 184 -6.09 -13.59 -24.07
CA SER A 184 -6.03 -14.91 -24.70
C SER A 184 -6.94 -15.08 -25.93
N PRO A 185 -8.17 -14.52 -25.98
CA PRO A 185 -9.03 -14.64 -27.16
C PRO A 185 -8.53 -13.83 -28.37
N THR A 186 -7.60 -12.88 -28.16
CA THR A 186 -7.06 -12.04 -29.24
C THR A 186 -5.69 -12.51 -29.73
N VAL A 187 -5.19 -13.65 -29.23
CA VAL A 187 -3.88 -14.20 -29.62
C VAL A 187 -3.81 -14.47 -31.12
N ASP A 188 -4.84 -15.09 -31.70
CA ASP A 188 -4.83 -15.41 -33.14
C ASP A 188 -4.97 -14.15 -34.01
N SER A 189 -5.80 -13.20 -33.60
CA SER A 189 -6.13 -12.02 -34.41
C SER A 189 -5.14 -10.87 -34.28
N HIS A 190 -4.66 -10.57 -33.07
CA HIS A 190 -3.76 -9.43 -32.79
C HIS A 190 -2.30 -9.85 -32.67
N TYR A 191 -2.04 -11.08 -32.21
CA TYR A 191 -0.68 -11.58 -31.97
C TYR A 191 -0.22 -12.61 -33.02
N GLY A 192 -1.07 -12.92 -34.03
CA GLY A 192 -0.75 -13.87 -35.09
C GLY A 192 -0.53 -15.30 -34.58
N GLY A 193 -1.19 -15.67 -33.49
CA GLY A 193 -1.03 -16.98 -32.84
C GLY A 193 0.17 -17.09 -31.89
N ASP A 194 1.03 -16.06 -31.80
CA ASP A 194 2.26 -16.11 -31.00
C ASP A 194 2.05 -15.58 -29.57
N ILE A 195 1.79 -16.51 -28.64
CA ILE A 195 1.60 -16.20 -27.23
C ILE A 195 2.84 -15.54 -26.58
N ASN A 196 4.04 -15.75 -27.13
CA ASN A 196 5.27 -15.16 -26.60
C ASN A 196 5.34 -13.65 -26.83
N ARG A 197 4.52 -13.10 -27.73
CA ARG A 197 4.37 -11.65 -27.92
C ARG A 197 3.36 -11.05 -26.93
N MET A 198 2.30 -11.78 -26.62
CA MET A 198 1.26 -11.34 -25.68
C MET A 198 1.79 -11.27 -24.24
N ILE A 199 2.55 -12.27 -23.77
CA ILE A 199 2.99 -12.37 -22.36
C ILE A 199 3.81 -11.14 -21.90
N PRO A 200 4.85 -10.69 -22.64
CA PRO A 200 5.60 -9.49 -22.26
C PRO A 200 4.77 -8.22 -22.26
N GLU A 201 3.81 -8.08 -23.18
CA GLU A 201 2.89 -6.94 -23.21
C GLU A 201 1.96 -6.92 -22.00
N ALA A 202 1.35 -8.07 -21.70
CA ALA A 202 0.52 -8.24 -20.51
C ALA A 202 1.31 -7.94 -19.22
N ALA A 203 2.56 -8.39 -19.13
CA ALA A 203 3.43 -8.11 -17.99
C ALA A 203 3.76 -6.61 -17.85
N GLN A 204 4.04 -5.92 -18.97
CA GLN A 204 4.31 -4.48 -18.98
C GLN A 204 3.08 -3.67 -18.58
N ALA A 205 1.90 -4.01 -19.10
CA ALA A 205 0.64 -3.39 -18.72
C ALA A 205 0.29 -3.66 -17.25
N ALA A 206 0.49 -4.89 -16.76
CA ALA A 206 0.27 -5.25 -15.36
C ALA A 206 1.11 -4.41 -14.40
N ILE A 207 2.40 -4.18 -14.73
CA ILE A 207 3.28 -3.31 -13.93
C ILE A 207 2.63 -1.94 -13.74
N TRP A 208 2.23 -1.28 -14.83
CA TRP A 208 1.62 0.06 -14.76
C TRP A 208 0.26 0.05 -14.04
N LEU A 209 -0.65 -0.84 -14.42
CA LEU A 209 -1.98 -0.92 -13.82
C LEU A 209 -1.89 -1.17 -12.31
N SER A 210 -0.97 -2.04 -11.88
CA SER A 210 -0.88 -2.43 -10.48
C SER A 210 -0.66 -1.26 -9.52
N TRP A 211 0.27 -0.35 -9.83
CA TRP A 211 0.57 0.76 -8.94
C TRP A 211 -0.25 2.01 -9.25
N VAL A 212 -0.59 2.26 -10.52
CA VAL A 212 -1.43 3.42 -10.89
C VAL A 212 -2.82 3.24 -10.32
N VAL A 213 -3.47 2.10 -10.54
CA VAL A 213 -4.82 1.84 -10.01
C VAL A 213 -4.80 1.88 -8.49
N ASN A 214 -3.81 1.27 -7.84
CA ASN A 214 -3.67 1.33 -6.38
C ASN A 214 -3.53 2.78 -5.87
N LEU A 215 -2.72 3.62 -6.52
CA LEU A 215 -2.60 5.02 -6.14
C LEU A 215 -3.88 5.81 -6.36
N VAL A 216 -4.56 5.61 -7.49
CA VAL A 216 -5.84 6.28 -7.78
C VAL A 216 -6.88 5.91 -6.72
N LEU A 217 -6.99 4.62 -6.38
CA LEU A 217 -7.88 4.17 -5.30
C LEU A 217 -7.51 4.79 -3.95
N ALA A 218 -6.21 4.92 -3.66
CA ALA A 218 -5.74 5.56 -2.44
C ALA A 218 -6.09 7.05 -2.39
N GLU A 219 -5.91 7.78 -3.49
CA GLU A 219 -6.26 9.21 -3.58
C GLU A 219 -7.76 9.43 -3.46
N TRP A 220 -8.54 8.66 -4.21
CA TRP A 220 -10.00 8.69 -4.14
C TRP A 220 -10.51 8.44 -2.72
N TRP A 221 -9.92 7.47 -2.00
CA TRP A 221 -10.26 7.22 -0.60
C TRP A 221 -9.89 8.38 0.33
N LEU A 222 -8.72 8.99 0.13
CA LEU A 222 -8.27 10.16 0.91
C LEU A 222 -9.18 11.37 0.70
N GLU A 223 -9.61 11.60 -0.54
CA GLU A 223 -10.44 12.73 -0.93
C GLU A 223 -11.88 12.59 -0.39
N ARG A 224 -12.48 11.40 -0.51
CA ARG A 224 -13.77 11.09 0.12
C ARG A 224 -13.76 11.27 1.64
N THR A 225 -12.66 10.88 2.29
CA THR A 225 -12.51 11.03 3.74
C THR A 225 -12.37 12.49 4.15
N ARG A 226 -11.75 13.33 3.30
CA ARG A 226 -11.67 14.78 3.51
C ARG A 226 -13.05 15.44 3.44
N VAL A 227 -13.82 15.15 2.38
CA VAL A 227 -15.18 15.71 2.17
C VAL A 227 -16.13 15.31 3.29
N ARG A 228 -16.13 14.04 3.72
CA ARG A 228 -16.99 13.60 4.83
C ARG A 228 -16.74 14.37 6.13
N ARG A 229 -15.47 14.66 6.46
CA ARG A 229 -15.12 15.44 7.66
C ARG A 229 -15.52 16.91 7.58
N SER A 230 -15.47 17.54 6.40
CA SER A 230 -15.91 18.92 6.24
C SER A 230 -17.43 19.07 6.37
N VAL A 231 -18.21 18.09 5.86
CA VAL A 231 -19.68 18.11 5.98
C VAL A 231 -20.13 17.93 7.43
N THR A 232 -19.60 16.93 8.15
CA THR A 232 -19.96 16.71 9.57
C THR A 232 -19.42 17.79 10.53
N GLY A 233 -18.38 18.53 10.13
CA GLY A 233 -17.88 19.66 10.90
C GLY A 233 -18.75 20.92 10.78
N ARG A 234 -19.47 21.08 9.66
CA ARG A 234 -20.30 22.27 9.38
C ARG A 234 -21.62 22.26 10.15
N ASP A 235 -22.23 21.09 10.34
CA ASP A 235 -23.48 20.94 11.12
C ASP A 235 -23.31 21.21 12.62
N ARG A 236 -22.09 21.15 13.16
CA ARG A 236 -21.83 21.40 14.59
C ARG A 236 -21.58 22.88 14.92
N THR A 237 -21.42 23.72 13.91
CA THR A 237 -21.14 25.15 14.07
C THR A 237 -22.31 26.03 13.63
N ALA A 238 -23.46 25.45 13.27
CA ALA A 238 -24.68 26.22 13.06
C ALA A 238 -25.13 26.79 14.42
N PRO A 239 -25.31 28.11 14.57
CA PRO A 239 -25.90 28.68 15.77
C PRO A 239 -27.26 28.05 16.00
N GLU A 240 -27.52 27.59 17.23
CA GLU A 240 -28.86 27.17 17.66
C GLU A 240 -29.83 28.32 17.37
N PRO A 241 -30.96 28.10 16.68
CA PRO A 241 -31.90 29.17 16.40
C PRO A 241 -32.40 29.72 17.74
N THR A 242 -32.05 30.97 18.04
CA THR A 242 -32.52 31.69 19.23
C THR A 242 -34.05 31.57 19.29
N PRO A 243 -34.63 31.06 20.38
CA PRO A 243 -36.08 30.97 20.49
C PRO A 243 -36.66 32.39 20.37
N ALA A 244 -37.54 32.56 19.39
CA ALA A 244 -38.20 33.83 19.12
C ALA A 244 -38.94 34.27 20.40
N ALA A 245 -38.52 35.42 20.95
CA ALA A 245 -39.21 36.05 22.06
C ALA A 245 -40.66 36.30 21.64
N THR A 246 -41.60 35.59 22.28
CA THR A 246 -43.02 35.84 22.13
C THR A 246 -43.32 37.20 22.73
N VAL A 247 -43.46 38.22 21.88
CA VAL A 247 -43.95 39.54 22.29
C VAL A 247 -45.45 39.40 22.55
N SER A 248 -45.84 39.26 23.81
CA SER A 248 -47.22 39.48 24.24
C SER A 248 -47.54 40.97 24.13
N LEU A 249 -48.32 41.33 23.11
CA LEU A 249 -49.01 42.61 23.04
C LEU A 249 -50.27 42.51 23.89
N THR A 250 -50.23 43.09 25.09
CA THR A 250 -51.42 43.50 25.85
C THR A 250 -51.12 44.86 26.45
N GLY A 251 -51.88 45.87 25.99
CA GLY A 251 -51.81 47.27 26.39
C GLY A 251 -52.53 48.13 25.37
#